data_AF-A0A0Q9EPU7-F1
#
_entry.id   AF-A0A0Q9EPU7-F1
#
_cell.length_a   1.000
_cell.length_b   1.000
_cell.length_c   1.000
_cell.angle_alpha   90.00
_cell.angle_beta   90.00
_cell.angle_gamma   90.00
#
_symmetry.space_group_name_H-M   'P 1'
#
loop_
_entity.id
_entity.type
_entity.pdbx_description
1 polymer ?
#
loop_
_entity_poly.entity_id
_entity_poly.type
_entity_poly.pdbx_seq_one_letter_code
_entity_poly.pdbx_strand_id
1 'polypeptide(L)'
;MPPSSQLTWEHKANAGSDFCRALRNDGSEAFGMYISNKSPFTPKRGDRAEAGSIDGKSVFWYRGELAGKPEMQVRETLLNLDDGRIAHIWLQAATPDKLGEVLGLTQGLRFPSARLSSK
;
A
#
# COMPACT_ATOMS: atom_id res chain seq x y z
N MET A 1 -11.34 -21.81 4.18
CA MET A 1 -10.06 -21.07 4.28
C MET A 1 -10.11 -20.02 3.19
N PRO A 2 -9.92 -18.70 3.45
CA PRO A 2 -9.89 -17.75 2.34
C PRO A 2 -8.71 -18.13 1.44
N PRO A 3 -8.79 -17.87 0.12
CA PRO A 3 -7.67 -18.15 -0.75
C PRO A 3 -6.49 -17.36 -0.22
N SER A 4 -5.41 -18.05 0.15
CA SER A 4 -4.11 -17.41 0.27
C SER A 4 -3.86 -16.76 -1.08
N SER A 5 -4.09 -15.46 -1.20
CA SER A 5 -3.75 -14.72 -2.40
C SER A 5 -2.25 -14.93 -2.58
N GLN A 6 -1.86 -15.80 -3.51
CA GLN A 6 -0.48 -15.95 -3.90
C GLN A 6 -0.12 -14.65 -4.60
N LEU A 7 0.47 -13.74 -3.83
CA LEU A 7 0.97 -12.49 -4.35
C LEU A 7 2.44 -12.68 -4.68
N THR A 8 2.82 -12.30 -5.88
CA THR A 8 4.22 -12.21 -6.28
C THR A 8 4.73 -10.83 -5.93
N TRP A 9 5.85 -10.75 -5.22
CA TRP A 9 6.46 -9.48 -4.82
C TRP A 9 7.55 -9.06 -5.80
N GLU A 10 7.50 -7.79 -6.20
CA GLU A 10 8.59 -7.13 -6.88
C GLU A 10 9.12 -5.98 -6.03
N HIS A 11 10.44 -5.81 -6.01
CA HIS A 11 11.11 -4.73 -5.28
C HIS A 11 12.19 -4.11 -6.16
N LYS A 12 12.22 -2.79 -6.19
CA LYS A 12 13.27 -1.98 -6.82
C LYS A 12 13.71 -0.90 -5.83
N ALA A 13 14.97 -0.97 -5.44
CA ALA A 13 15.61 0.05 -4.62
C ALA A 13 16.34 1.07 -5.51
N ASN A 14 16.24 2.34 -5.16
CA ASN A 14 16.99 3.46 -5.72
C ASN A 14 17.68 4.23 -4.59
N ALA A 15 18.53 5.20 -4.93
CA ALA A 15 19.20 6.03 -3.93
C ALA A 15 18.19 6.77 -3.02
N GLY A 16 17.95 6.23 -1.82
CA GLY A 16 17.05 6.78 -0.81
C GLY A 16 15.56 6.49 -1.01
N SER A 17 15.18 5.56 -1.91
CA SER A 17 13.78 5.16 -2.04
C SER A 17 13.60 3.69 -2.43
N ASP A 18 12.49 3.11 -2.01
CA ASP A 18 12.07 1.76 -2.39
C ASP A 18 10.73 1.82 -3.13
N PHE A 19 10.63 1.06 -4.21
CA PHE A 19 9.39 0.82 -4.93
C PHE A 19 9.07 -0.67 -4.88
N CYS A 20 7.97 -1.03 -4.23
CA CYS A 20 7.52 -2.41 -4.11
C CYS A 20 6.14 -2.59 -4.75
N ARG A 21 5.91 -3.73 -5.37
CA ARG A 21 4.62 -4.12 -5.92
C ARG A 21 4.26 -5.52 -5.49
N ALA A 22 3.00 -5.73 -5.15
CA ALA A 22 2.42 -7.04 -4.97
C ALA A 22 1.49 -7.33 -6.16
N LEU A 23 1.85 -8.34 -6.95
CA LEU A 23 1.14 -8.73 -8.16
C LEU A 23 0.27 -9.95 -7.90
N ARG A 24 -0.91 -9.98 -8.50
CA ARG A 24 -1.77 -11.16 -8.58
C ARG A 24 -1.19 -12.16 -9.59
N ASN A 25 -1.75 -13.37 -9.59
CA ASN A 25 -1.36 -14.44 -10.53
C ASN A 25 -1.52 -14.07 -12.01
N ASP A 26 -2.45 -13.16 -12.34
CA ASP A 26 -2.65 -12.65 -13.70
C ASP A 26 -1.68 -11.52 -14.08
N GLY A 27 -0.73 -11.18 -13.21
CA GLY A 27 0.23 -10.09 -13.38
C GLY A 27 -0.34 -8.70 -13.07
N SER A 28 -1.64 -8.58 -12.77
CA SER A 28 -2.21 -7.30 -12.35
C SER A 28 -1.72 -6.92 -10.96
N GLU A 29 -1.45 -5.64 -10.75
CA GLU A 29 -1.05 -5.17 -9.42
C GLU A 29 -2.23 -5.21 -8.46
N ALA A 30 -2.03 -5.81 -7.27
CA ALA A 30 -2.99 -5.74 -6.17
C ALA A 30 -2.82 -4.46 -5.38
N PHE A 31 -1.58 -4.19 -4.97
CA PHE A 31 -1.18 -2.96 -4.32
C PHE A 31 0.31 -2.71 -4.56
N GLY A 32 0.72 -1.46 -4.40
CA GLY A 32 2.10 -1.04 -4.46
C GLY A 32 2.43 -0.08 -3.32
N MET A 33 3.73 0.14 -3.14
CA MET A 33 4.21 1.13 -2.20
C MET A 33 5.47 1.82 -2.73
N TYR A 34 5.55 3.11 -2.44
CA TYR A 34 6.72 3.93 -2.64
C TYR A 34 7.16 4.47 -1.29
N ILE A 35 8.38 4.11 -0.88
CA ILE A 35 8.95 4.47 0.42
C ILE A 35 10.07 5.45 0.18
N SER A 36 9.96 6.66 0.74
CA SER A 36 11.02 7.66 0.67
C SER A 36 10.85 8.74 1.74
N ASN A 37 11.74 9.74 1.78
CA ASN A 37 11.64 10.87 2.72
C ASN A 37 10.43 11.79 2.46
N LYS A 38 9.79 11.72 1.28
CA LYS A 38 8.63 12.55 0.92
C LYS A 38 7.68 11.80 0.01
N SER A 39 6.37 11.96 0.21
CA SER A 39 5.38 11.42 -0.72
C SER A 39 4.89 12.52 -1.68
N PRO A 40 4.73 12.23 -2.98
CA PRO A 40 4.01 13.11 -3.90
C PRO A 40 2.49 13.09 -3.64
N PHE A 41 1.97 12.04 -2.99
CA PHE A 41 0.55 11.93 -2.66
C PHE A 41 0.20 12.79 -1.46
N THR A 42 -0.82 13.63 -1.63
CA THR A 42 -1.36 14.51 -0.58
C THR A 42 -2.83 14.17 -0.34
N PRO A 43 -3.17 13.55 0.81
CA PRO A 43 -4.55 13.16 1.11
C PRO A 43 -5.49 14.36 1.18
N LYS A 44 -6.61 14.31 0.46
CA LYS A 44 -7.68 15.30 0.57
C LYS A 44 -8.76 14.79 1.51
N ARG A 45 -9.21 15.62 2.45
CA ARG A 45 -10.21 15.21 3.46
C ARG A 45 -11.50 14.67 2.85
N GLY A 46 -11.94 15.22 1.72
CA GLY A 46 -13.15 14.79 1.01
C GLY A 46 -13.08 13.37 0.44
N ASP A 47 -11.87 12.85 0.22
CA ASP A 47 -11.66 11.52 -0.37
C ASP A 47 -11.52 10.42 0.69
N ARG A 48 -11.52 10.77 1.98
CA ARG A 48 -11.43 9.78 3.07
C ARG A 48 -12.58 8.77 2.97
N ALA A 49 -12.25 7.48 2.97
CA ALA A 49 -13.23 6.41 2.81
C ALA A 49 -13.16 5.36 3.93
N GLU A 50 -12.06 4.63 4.06
CA GLU A 50 -11.94 3.53 5.03
C GLU A 50 -10.96 3.89 6.17
N ALA A 51 -11.26 3.42 7.37
CA ALA A 51 -10.26 3.33 8.44
C ALA A 51 -9.55 1.97 8.34
N GLY A 52 -8.29 1.90 8.75
CA GLY A 52 -7.54 0.66 8.79
C GLY A 52 -6.35 0.73 9.72
N SER A 53 -5.56 -0.34 9.72
CA SER A 53 -4.30 -0.42 10.44
C SER A 53 -3.26 -1.11 9.58
N ILE A 54 -2.05 -0.57 9.54
CA ILE A 54 -0.90 -1.16 8.85
C ILE A 54 0.24 -1.17 9.84
N ASP A 55 0.88 -2.32 10.05
CA ASP A 55 1.99 -2.48 11.00
C ASP A 55 1.66 -1.95 12.42
N GLY A 56 0.42 -2.22 12.88
CA GLY A 56 -0.10 -1.74 14.17
C GLY A 56 -0.45 -0.25 14.24
N LYS A 57 -0.17 0.53 13.18
CA LYS A 57 -0.46 1.97 13.13
C LYS A 57 -1.79 2.22 12.42
N SER A 58 -2.65 3.03 13.04
CA SER A 58 -3.93 3.43 12.43
C SER A 58 -3.70 4.31 11.20
N VAL A 59 -4.46 4.05 10.14
CA VAL A 59 -4.43 4.81 8.89
C VAL A 59 -5.85 5.12 8.41
N PHE A 60 -5.97 6.15 7.58
CA PHE A 60 -7.16 6.38 6.78
C PHE A 60 -6.81 6.15 5.31
N TRP A 61 -7.65 5.38 4.63
CA TRP A 61 -7.61 5.21 3.20
C TRP A 61 -8.41 6.31 2.52
N TYR A 62 -7.89 6.80 1.40
CA TYR A 62 -8.47 7.87 0.60
C TYR A 62 -8.77 7.32 -0.79
N ARG A 63 -9.91 7.71 -1.36
CA ARG A 63 -10.29 7.38 -2.73
C ARG A 63 -9.27 8.00 -3.68
N GLY A 64 -8.79 7.18 -4.60
CA GLY A 64 -8.00 7.62 -5.74
C GLY A 64 -8.72 7.25 -7.04
N GLU A 65 -8.04 7.53 -8.15
CA GLU A 65 -8.50 7.17 -9.49
C GLU A 65 -7.32 6.65 -10.29
N LEU A 66 -7.59 5.71 -11.19
CA LEU A 66 -6.59 5.22 -12.14
C LEU A 66 -6.96 5.73 -13.53
N ALA A 67 -6.05 6.50 -14.14
CA ALA A 67 -6.27 7.08 -15.45
C ALA A 67 -6.64 6.00 -16.48
N GLY A 68 -7.75 6.21 -17.20
CA GLY A 68 -8.28 5.26 -18.17
C GLY A 68 -9.01 4.04 -17.60
N LYS A 69 -9.21 3.96 -16.28
CA LYS A 69 -9.95 2.88 -15.58
C LYS A 69 -10.84 3.43 -14.46
N PRO A 70 -11.86 4.25 -14.76
CA PRO A 70 -12.71 4.91 -13.76
C PRO A 70 -13.55 3.93 -12.90
N GLU A 71 -13.79 2.72 -13.39
CA GLU A 71 -14.48 1.64 -12.67
C GLU A 71 -13.60 0.97 -11.60
N MET A 72 -12.29 1.20 -11.65
CA MET A 72 -11.35 0.58 -10.72
C MET A 72 -11.50 1.16 -9.32
N GLN A 73 -11.64 0.29 -8.33
CA GLN A 73 -11.59 0.68 -6.93
C GLN A 73 -10.15 1.00 -6.56
N VAL A 74 -9.84 2.27 -6.33
CA VAL A 74 -8.51 2.72 -5.90
C VAL A 74 -8.58 3.29 -4.50
N ARG A 75 -7.62 2.91 -3.65
CA ARG A 75 -7.37 3.58 -2.38
C ARG A 75 -5.89 3.86 -2.21
N GLU A 76 -5.62 4.95 -1.51
CA GLU A 76 -4.28 5.41 -1.20
C GLU A 76 -4.19 5.80 0.27
N THR A 77 -3.01 5.60 0.87
CA THR A 77 -2.72 6.04 2.23
C THR A 77 -1.25 6.41 2.38
N LEU A 78 -0.94 7.16 3.43
CA LEU A 78 0.42 7.41 3.90
C LEU A 78 0.62 6.75 5.25
N LEU A 79 1.81 6.16 5.43
CA LEU A 79 2.25 5.58 6.69
C LEU A 79 3.64 6.14 7.03
N ASN A 80 3.74 6.79 8.19
CA ASN A 80 5.04 7.21 8.73
C ASN A 80 5.76 5.99 9.32
N LEU A 81 6.97 5.74 8.81
CA LEU A 81 7.84 4.67 9.27
C LEU A 81 8.74 5.15 10.41
N ASP A 82 9.27 4.20 11.19
CA ASP A 82 10.09 4.52 12.37
C ASP A 82 11.46 5.09 12.00
N ASP A 83 11.94 4.83 10.79
CA ASP A 83 13.19 5.36 10.25
C ASP A 83 13.06 6.79 9.69
N GLY A 84 11.90 7.43 9.88
CA GLY A 84 11.61 8.78 9.41
C GLY A 84 11.13 8.85 7.96
N ARG A 85 11.09 7.74 7.23
CA ARG A 85 10.53 7.70 5.87
C ARG A 85 9.01 7.60 5.89
N ILE A 86 8.41 7.84 4.74
CA ILE A 86 6.98 7.73 4.49
C ILE A 86 6.77 6.62 3.45
N ALA A 87 5.92 5.66 3.78
CA ALA A 87 5.38 4.73 2.80
C ALA A 87 4.06 5.30 2.25
N HIS A 88 4.07 5.67 0.96
CA HIS A 88 2.85 5.86 0.20
C HIS A 88 2.41 4.51 -0.34
N ILE A 89 1.22 4.07 0.05
CA ILE A 89 0.67 2.77 -0.30
C ILE A 89 -0.60 3.00 -1.10
N TRP A 90 -0.71 2.34 -2.24
CA TRP A 90 -1.92 2.37 -3.07
C TRP A 90 -2.37 0.96 -3.39
N LEU A 91 -3.67 0.78 -3.58
CA LEU A 91 -4.29 -0.47 -3.96
C LEU A 91 -5.26 -0.25 -5.11
N GLN A 92 -5.48 -1.31 -5.88
CA GLN A 92 -6.44 -1.31 -6.98
C GLN A 92 -7.20 -2.63 -7.02
N ALA A 93 -8.52 -2.57 -7.23
CA ALA A 93 -9.37 -3.75 -7.29
C ALA A 93 -10.57 -3.58 -8.24
N ALA A 94 -10.94 -4.65 -8.93
CA ALA A 94 -12.05 -4.68 -9.90
C ALA A 94 -13.43 -4.46 -9.28
N THR A 95 -13.62 -4.84 -8.03
CA THR A 95 -14.92 -4.79 -7.36
C THR A 95 -14.75 -4.37 -5.90
N PRO A 96 -15.82 -3.88 -5.24
CA PRO A 96 -15.81 -3.60 -3.80
C PRO A 96 -15.42 -4.83 -2.94
N ASP A 97 -15.83 -6.03 -3.33
CA ASP A 97 -15.46 -7.26 -2.61
C ASP A 97 -13.95 -7.51 -2.70
N LYS A 98 -13.36 -7.36 -3.90
CA LYS A 98 -11.91 -7.47 -4.10
C LYS A 98 -11.14 -6.35 -3.42
N LEU A 99 -11.73 -5.16 -3.31
CA LEU A 99 -11.16 -4.07 -2.51
C LEU A 99 -11.04 -4.49 -1.04
N GLY A 100 -12.10 -5.09 -0.47
CA GLY A 100 -12.08 -5.61 0.91
C GLY A 100 -11.00 -6.67 1.14
N GLU A 101 -10.82 -7.59 0.19
CA GLU A 101 -9.74 -8.59 0.24
C GLU A 101 -8.35 -7.93 0.29
N VAL A 102 -8.07 -6.98 -0.61
CA VAL A 102 -6.76 -6.31 -0.68
C VAL A 102 -6.51 -5.44 0.55
N LEU A 103 -7.53 -4.73 1.05
CA LEU A 103 -7.44 -4.00 2.32
C LEU A 103 -7.01 -4.93 3.46
N GLY A 104 -7.61 -6.12 3.56
CA GLY A 104 -7.23 -7.13 4.55
C GLY A 104 -5.77 -7.58 4.42
N LEU A 105 -5.28 -7.79 3.20
CA LEU A 105 -3.89 -8.16 2.96
C LEU A 105 -2.91 -7.08 3.42
N THR A 106 -3.22 -5.80 3.20
CA THR A 106 -2.35 -4.70 3.62
C THR A 106 -2.22 -4.56 5.14
N GLN A 107 -3.18 -5.05 5.93
CA GLN A 107 -3.07 -5.10 7.40
C GLN A 107 -1.93 -6.02 7.88
N GLY A 108 -1.56 -7.00 7.04
CA GLY A 108 -0.46 -7.93 7.27
C GLY A 108 0.92 -7.35 6.97
N LEU A 109 1.02 -6.18 6.33
CA LEU A 109 2.30 -5.54 6.05
C LEU A 109 3.03 -5.20 7.35
N ARG A 110 4.35 -5.40 7.31
CA ARG A 110 5.27 -5.09 8.40
C ARG A 110 6.41 -4.28 7.82
N PHE A 111 6.76 -3.20 8.50
CA PHE A 111 7.89 -2.34 8.13
C PHE A 111 8.91 -2.44 9.26
N PRO A 112 9.71 -3.52 9.30
CA PRO A 112 10.69 -3.68 10.35
C PRO A 112 11.61 -2.47 10.32
N SER A 113 11.61 -1.70 11.41
CA SER A 113 12.64 -0.70 11.65
C SER A 113 13.95 -1.47 11.60
N ALA A 114 14.84 -1.11 10.66
CA ALA A 114 16.18 -1.63 10.65
C ALA A 114 16.89 -1.12 11.92
N ARG A 115 16.66 -1.78 13.05
CA ARG A 115 17.64 -1.84 14.13
C ARG A 115 18.77 -2.67 13.55
N LEU A 116 19.60 -2.03 12.71
CA LEU A 116 20.92 -2.55 12.42
C LEU A 116 21.60 -2.66 13.77
N SER A 117 21.70 -3.89 14.25
CA SER A 117 22.52 -4.26 15.40
C SER A 117 23.89 -3.64 15.18
N SER A 118 24.28 -2.72 16.04
CA SER A 118 25.69 -2.42 16.23
C SER A 118 26.37 -3.74 16.57
N LYS A 119 27.41 -4.09 15.83
CA LYS A 119 28.38 -5.09 16.25
C LYS A 119 29.76 -4.54 15.94
#